data_AF-A0A5K1GLN7-F1
#
_entry.id   AF-A0A5K1GLN7-F1
#
_cell.length_a   1.000
_cell.length_b   1.000
_cell.length_c   1.000
_cell.angle_alpha   90.00
_cell.angle_beta   90.00
_cell.angle_gamma   90.00
#
_symmetry.space_group_name_H-M   'P 1'
#
loop_
_entity.id
_entity.type
_entity.pdbx_description
1 polymer ?
#
loop_
_entity_poly.entity_id
_entity_poly.type
_entity_poly.pdbx_seq_one_letter_code
_entity_poly.pdbx_strand_id
1 'polypeptide(L)' 'YGIEQEYTLLQPNVKWPLGWPAGGYPGPQGPYYCGTGADKAFGRDISDAHYKACLYAGINISGTNGEVMPGQ' A
#
# COMPACT_ATOMS: atom_id res chain seq x y z
N TYR A 1 -3.71 20.77 10.85
CA TYR A 1 -3.24 19.50 11.43
C TYR A 1 -2.65 18.64 10.34
N GLY A 2 -1.70 17.78 10.67
CA GLY A 2 -1.26 16.68 9.81
C GLY A 2 -1.79 15.37 10.39
N ILE A 3 -2.32 14.50 9.54
CA ILE A 3 -2.77 13.15 9.91
C ILE A 3 -2.12 12.20 8.92
N GLU A 4 -1.53 11.12 9.44
CA GLU A 4 -0.96 10.05 8.65
C GLU A 4 -1.95 8.88 8.68
N GLN A 5 -2.48 8.51 7.51
CA GLN A 5 -3.47 7.45 7.37
C GLN A 5 -2.80 6.20 6.77
N GLU A 6 -2.58 5.19 7.60
CA GLU A 6 -2.20 3.86 7.15
C GLU A 6 -3.43 3.05 6.73
N TYR A 7 -3.30 2.14 5.77
CA TYR A 7 -4.36 1.22 5.36
C TYR A 7 -3.75 -0.05 4.75
N THR A 8 -4.52 -1.15 4.73
CA THR A 8 -4.09 -2.40 4.09
C THR A 8 -5.02 -2.75 2.93
N LEU A 9 -4.44 -3.03 1.78
CA LEU A 9 -5.15 -3.56 0.62
C LEU A 9 -5.39 -5.06 0.78
N LEU A 10 -6.63 -5.48 0.56
CA LEU A 10 -7.04 -6.88 0.65
C LEU A 10 -7.47 -7.42 -0.71
N GLN A 11 -7.18 -8.70 -0.94
CA GLN A 11 -7.66 -9.46 -2.08
C GLN A 11 -9.18 -9.67 -1.97
N PRO A 12 -9.99 -9.29 -2.99
CA PRO A 12 -11.45 -9.18 -2.88
C PRO A 12 -12.21 -10.44 -2.41
N ASN A 13 -11.70 -11.64 -2.71
CA ASN A 13 -12.43 -12.89 -2.49
C ASN A 13 -11.94 -13.69 -1.28
N VAL A 14 -10.70 -13.48 -0.86
CA VAL A 14 -10.05 -14.29 0.19
C VAL A 14 -9.83 -13.50 1.48
N LYS A 15 -10.15 -12.19 1.49
CA LYS A 15 -9.92 -11.28 2.63
C LYS A 15 -8.48 -11.38 3.16
N TRP A 16 -7.53 -11.60 2.25
CA TRP A 16 -6.11 -11.79 2.54
C TRP A 16 -5.33 -10.59 2.00
N PRO A 17 -4.24 -10.13 2.66
CA PRO A 17 -3.53 -8.95 2.19
C PRO A 17 -2.98 -9.11 0.77
N LEU A 18 -2.96 -8.02 0.02
CA LEU A 18 -2.39 -7.99 -1.31
C LEU A 18 -0.88 -8.28 -1.24
N GLY A 19 -0.39 -9.18 -2.09
CA GLY A 19 1.02 -9.61 -2.08
C GLY A 19 1.34 -10.75 -1.12
N TRP A 20 0.41 -11.17 -0.28
CA TRP A 20 0.59 -12.35 0.57
C TRP A 20 0.26 -13.64 -0.20
N PRO A 21 1.03 -14.72 0.01
CA PRO A 21 0.65 -16.04 -0.49
C PRO A 21 -0.64 -16.50 0.21
N ALA A 22 -1.56 -17.11 -0.54
CA ALA A 22 -2.84 -17.56 -0.01
C ALA A 22 -2.63 -18.57 1.15
N GLY A 23 -3.18 -18.26 2.32
CA GLY A 23 -3.05 -19.10 3.52
C GLY A 23 -1.65 -19.11 4.15
N GLY A 24 -0.74 -18.24 3.69
CA GLY A 24 0.62 -18.13 4.20
C GLY A 24 1.02 -16.69 4.50
N TYR A 25 2.31 -16.52 4.83
CA TYR A 25 2.94 -15.24 5.12
C TYR A 25 3.99 -14.93 4.04
N PRO A 26 4.23 -13.63 3.74
CA PRO A 26 5.35 -13.22 2.91
C PRO A 26 6.68 -13.49 3.63
N GLY A 27 7.79 -13.15 2.98
CA GLY A 27 9.10 -13.09 3.64
C GLY A 27 9.09 -12.14 4.86
N PRO A 28 10.15 -12.18 5.69
CA PRO A 28 10.25 -11.31 6.86
C PRO A 28 10.19 -9.83 6.44
N GLN A 29 9.70 -9.00 7.36
CA GLN A 29 9.67 -7.55 7.21
C GLN A 29 11.07 -6.99 6.93
N GLY A 30 11.15 -5.93 6.13
CA GLY A 30 12.43 -5.31 5.74
C GLY A 30 12.44 -4.76 4.32
N PRO A 31 12.12 -5.55 3.29
CA PRO A 31 12.23 -5.08 1.91
C PRO A 31 11.03 -4.24 1.42
N TYR A 32 9.99 -4.10 2.25
CA TYR A 32 8.68 -3.55 1.86
C TYR A 32 8.57 -2.03 2.08
N TYR A 33 9.06 -1.53 3.22
CA TYR A 33 9.01 -0.10 3.56
C TYR A 33 9.74 0.71 2.50
N CYS A 34 9.02 1.64 1.86
CA CYS A 34 9.51 2.43 0.73
C CYS A 34 10.10 1.59 -0.43
N GLY A 35 9.73 0.31 -0.53
CA GLY A 35 10.27 -0.64 -1.50
C GLY A 35 9.84 -0.36 -2.94
N THR A 36 10.60 -0.88 -3.89
CA THR A 36 10.28 -0.86 -5.33
C THR A 36 10.51 -2.25 -5.94
N GLY A 37 9.76 -2.57 -7.00
CA GLY A 37 9.79 -3.90 -7.62
C GLY A 37 8.53 -4.72 -7.33
N ALA A 38 8.22 -5.66 -8.22
CA ALA A 38 7.00 -6.47 -8.17
C ALA A 38 6.95 -7.44 -6.97
N ASP A 39 8.10 -7.74 -6.37
CA ASP A 39 8.26 -8.60 -5.19
C ASP A 39 8.13 -7.83 -3.86
N LYS A 40 7.99 -6.50 -3.91
CA LYS A 40 8.05 -5.62 -2.72
C LYS A 40 6.90 -4.63 -2.64
N ALA A 41 6.52 -4.01 -3.77
CA ALA A 41 5.54 -2.92 -3.82
C ALA A 41 4.23 -3.36 -4.48
N PHE A 42 3.29 -3.85 -3.68
CA PHE A 42 2.00 -4.36 -4.14
C PHE A 42 0.93 -3.25 -4.10
N GLY A 43 0.21 -3.04 -5.20
CA GLY A 43 -0.89 -2.05 -5.24
C GLY A 43 -0.46 -0.59 -5.40
N ARG A 44 0.75 -0.32 -5.91
CA ARG A 44 1.25 1.04 -6.17
C ARG A 44 0.33 1.84 -7.10
N ASP A 45 -0.28 1.18 -8.07
CA ASP A 45 -1.26 1.75 -8.97
C ASP A 45 -2.46 2.38 -8.24
N ILE A 46 -2.95 1.73 -7.18
CA ILE A 46 -4.01 2.26 -6.31
C ILE A 46 -3.52 3.49 -5.55
N SER A 47 -2.35 3.43 -4.92
CA SER A 47 -1.80 4.56 -4.16
C SER A 47 -1.52 5.78 -5.05
N ASP A 48 -0.89 5.58 -6.22
CA ASP A 48 -0.58 6.66 -7.17
C ASP A 48 -1.85 7.28 -7.77
N ALA A 49 -2.87 6.47 -8.06
CA ALA A 49 -4.16 6.95 -8.54
C ALA A 49 -4.90 7.75 -7.45
N HIS A 50 -4.92 7.25 -6.22
CA HIS A 50 -5.48 7.94 -5.06
C HIS A 50 -4.79 9.29 -4.83
N TYR A 51 -3.46 9.33 -4.91
CA TYR A 51 -2.70 10.56 -4.76
C TYR A 51 -3.12 11.63 -5.78
N LYS A 52 -3.20 11.25 -7.07
CA LYS A 52 -3.68 12.16 -8.13
C LYS A 52 -5.13 12.55 -7.94
N ALA A 53 -6.00 11.63 -7.51
CA ALA A 53 -7.41 11.91 -7.25
C ALA A 53 -7.61 12.90 -6.09
N CYS A 54 -6.85 12.77 -5.00
CA CYS A 54 -6.84 13.73 -3.89
C CYS A 54 -6.44 15.13 -4.36
N LEU A 55 -5.34 15.23 -5.12
CA LEU A 55 -4.90 16.51 -5.67
C LEU A 55 -5.97 17.13 -6.58
N TYR A 56 -6.55 16.33 -7.48
CA TYR A 56 -7.62 16.77 -8.37
C TYR A 56 -8.85 17.27 -7.59
N ALA A 57 -9.21 16.59 -6.50
CA ALA A 57 -10.35 16.95 -5.65
C ALA A 57 -10.08 18.15 -4.73
N GLY A 58 -8.86 18.70 -4.70
CA GLY A 58 -8.47 19.78 -3.78
C GLY A 58 -8.23 19.32 -2.34
N ILE A 59 -8.03 18.01 -2.11
CA ILE A 59 -7.58 17.49 -0.82
C ILE A 59 -6.11 17.82 -0.66
N ASN A 60 -5.74 18.43 0.48
CA ASN A 60 -4.36 18.79 0.80
C ASN A 60 -3.54 17.57 1.24
N ILE A 61 -3.37 16.60 0.33
CA ILE A 61 -2.52 15.43 0.52
C ILE A 61 -1.05 15.84 0.39
N SER A 62 -0.22 15.47 1.36
CA SER A 62 1.19 15.87 1.42
C SER A 62 2.18 14.79 1.02
N GLY A 63 1.78 13.51 1.02
CA GLY A 63 2.68 12.40 0.71
C GLY A 63 2.01 11.03 0.74
N THR A 64 2.76 10.02 0.30
CA THR A 64 2.45 8.58 0.46
C THR A 64 3.76 7.79 0.46
N ASN A 65 3.78 6.67 1.18
CA ASN A 65 4.85 5.67 1.16
C ASN A 65 4.24 4.27 1.18
N GLY A 66 5.01 3.27 0.75
CA GLY A 66 4.70 1.87 1.09
C GLY A 66 5.14 1.59 2.51
N GLU A 67 4.32 0.88 3.28
CA GLU A 67 4.56 0.59 4.68
C GLU A 67 5.33 -0.71 4.91
N VAL A 68 5.59 -1.02 6.18
CA VAL A 68 6.40 -2.18 6.59
C VAL A 68 5.76 -3.52 6.19
N MET A 69 4.43 -3.61 6.15
CA MET A 69 3.71 -4.83 5.76
C MET A 69 3.44 -4.86 4.25
N PRO A 70 3.61 -6.01 3.55
CA PRO A 70 3.22 -6.12 2.15
C PRO A 70 1.72 -5.87 1.94
N GLY A 71 1.41 -4.95 1.02
CA GLY A 71 0.05 -4.50 0.75
C GLY A 71 -0.42 -3.38 1.68
N GLN A 72 0.49 -2.78 2.46
CA GLN A 72 0.27 -1.61 3.30
C GLN A 72 0.97 -0.38 2.69
#